data_AF-A0A075FVE5-F1
#
_entry.id   AF-A0A075FVE5-F1
#
_cell.length_a   1.000
_cell.length_b   1.000
_cell.length_c   1.000
_cell.angle_alpha   90.00
_cell.angle_beta   90.00
_cell.angle_gamma   90.00
#
_symmetry.space_group_name_H-M   'P 1'
#
loop_
_entity.id
_entity.type
_entity.pdbx_description
1 polymer ?
#
loop_
_entity_poly.entity_id
_entity_poly.type
_entity_poly.pdbx_seq_one_letter_code
_entity_poly.pdbx_strand_id
1 'polypeptide(L)' 'MKKFSSEIELHGHLIDSLILTKVFDGIMDHGGSFEVFRYTGW' A
#
# COMPACT_ATOMS: atom_id res chain seq x y z
N MET A 1 -13.28 -19.35 -5.58
CA MET A 1 -12.01 -18.67 -5.94
C MET A 1 -11.26 -18.40 -4.65
N LYS A 2 -10.01 -18.84 -4.51
CA LYS A 2 -9.21 -18.49 -3.31
C LYS A 2 -8.83 -17.01 -3.41
N LYS A 3 -9.01 -16.25 -2.32
CA LYS A 3 -8.48 -14.89 -2.24
C LYS A 3 -6.96 -14.97 -2.20
N PHE A 4 -6.29 -14.19 -3.06
CA PHE A 4 -4.84 -14.01 -3.02
C PHE A 4 -4.51 -12.83 -2.11
N SER A 5 -3.45 -12.95 -1.34
CA SER A 5 -2.91 -11.88 -0.49
C SER A 5 -1.39 -12.01 -0.44
N SER A 6 -0.69 -10.88 -0.44
CA SER A 6 0.76 -10.80 -0.29
C SER A 6 1.13 -9.59 0.55
N GLU A 7 2.15 -9.73 1.39
CA GLU A 7 2.81 -8.60 2.05
C GLU A 7 3.81 -7.94 1.09
N ILE A 8 3.92 -6.61 1.16
CA ILE A 8 4.87 -5.81 0.38
C ILE A 8 5.48 -4.72 1.27
N GLU A 9 6.67 -4.25 0.91
CA GLU A 9 7.37 -3.14 1.57
C GLU A 9 7.67 -2.03 0.55
N LEU A 10 7.48 -0.78 0.97
CA LEU A 10 7.77 0.41 0.16
C LEU A 10 8.89 1.21 0.83
N HIS A 11 9.85 1.70 0.04
CA HIS A 11 10.97 2.51 0.53
C HIS A 11 11.05 3.84 -0.23
N GLY A 12 11.44 4.91 0.45
CA GLY A 12 11.69 6.23 -0.12
C GLY A 12 10.90 7.36 0.56
N HIS A 13 10.71 8.48 -0.15
CA HIS A 13 9.94 9.64 0.32
C HIS A 13 8.44 9.39 0.19
N LEU A 14 7.88 8.54 1.06
CA LEU A 14 6.54 8.00 0.88
C LEU A 14 5.40 9.01 1.13
N ILE A 15 5.61 9.97 2.05
CA ILE A 15 4.59 10.96 2.42
C ILE A 15 4.54 12.08 1.39
N ASP A 16 5.69 12.74 1.18
CA ASP A 16 5.77 13.99 0.42
C ASP A 16 5.57 13.76 -1.09
N SER A 17 5.80 12.54 -1.58
CA SER A 17 5.60 12.18 -2.98
C SER A 17 4.15 11.82 -3.34
N LEU A 18 3.24 11.76 -2.35
CA LEU A 18 1.87 11.26 -2.48
C LEU A 18 1.78 9.81 -2.99
N ILE A 19 2.88 9.04 -2.95
CA ILE A 19 2.91 7.68 -3.47
C ILE A 19 2.04 6.73 -2.63
N LEU A 20 1.95 6.93 -1.31
CA LEU A 20 1.11 6.10 -0.45
C LEU A 20 -0.37 6.19 -0.87
N THR A 21 -0.87 7.40 -1.06
CA THR A 21 -2.24 7.63 -1.53
C THR A 21 -2.48 6.96 -2.88
N LYS A 22 -1.56 7.12 -3.84
CA LYS A 22 -1.66 6.48 -5.17
C LYS A 22 -1.68 4.95 -5.10
N VAL A 23 -0.88 4.36 -4.20
CA VAL A 23 -0.87 2.90 -4.00
C VAL A 23 -2.19 2.44 -3.39
N PHE A 24 -2.71 3.14 -2.38
CA PHE A 24 -3.98 2.82 -1.75
C PHE A 24 -5.15 2.92 -2.74
N ASP A 25 -5.22 4.01 -3.50
CA ASP A 25 -6.21 4.21 -4.55
C ASP A 25 -6.13 3.08 -5.59
N GLY A 26 -4.91 2.75 -6.06
CA GLY A 26 -4.71 1.66 -7.01
C GLY A 26 -5.23 0.31 -6.49
N ILE A 27 -5.05 -0.01 -5.20
CA ILE A 27 -5.58 -1.25 -4.61
C ILE A 27 -7.11 -1.22 -4.56
N MET A 28 -7.70 -0.12 -4.11
CA MET A 28 -9.16 0.01 -3.93
C MET A 28 -9.90 0.08 -5.26
N ASP A 29 -9.36 0.78 -6.26
CA ASP A 29 -9.94 0.91 -7.60
C ASP A 29 -10.04 -0.44 -8.33
N HIS A 30 -9.16 -1.40 -7.99
CA HIS A 30 -9.19 -2.77 -8.51
C HIS A 30 -9.99 -3.75 -7.63
N GLY A 31 -10.75 -3.25 -6.66
CA GLY A 31 -11.59 -4.07 -5.76
C GLY A 31 -10.81 -4.84 -4.71
N GLY A 32 -9.56 -4.46 -4.45
CA GLY A 32 -8.70 -5.01 -3.41
C GLY A 32 -8.90 -4.34 -2.04
N SER A 33 -8.21 -4.86 -1.04
CA SER A 33 -8.16 -4.31 0.32
C SER A 33 -6.74 -4.47 0.87
N PHE A 34 -6.31 -3.55 1.74
CA PHE A 34 -4.98 -3.58 2.33
C PHE A 34 -5.02 -3.33 3.84
N GLU A 35 -3.94 -3.73 4.51
CA GLU A 35 -3.65 -3.44 5.91
C GLU A 35 -2.20 -2.93 5.99
N VAL A 36 -1.98 -1.91 6.81
CA VAL A 36 -0.63 -1.37 7.05
C VAL A 36 -0.07 -2.02 8.32
N PHE A 37 0.91 -2.90 8.17
CA PHE A 37 1.52 -3.62 9.30
C PHE A 37 2.53 -2.77 10.09
N ARG A 38 3.36 -2.02 9.38
CA ARG A 38 4.43 -1.22 9.98
C ARG A 38 4.73 0.01 9.15
N TYR A 39 4.94 1.12 9.84
CA TYR A 39 5.52 2.33 9.27
C TYR A 39 6.72 2.73 10.14
N THR A 40 7.84 3.05 9.49
CA THR A 40 9.05 3.58 10.14
C THR A 40 9.40 4.90 9.47
N GLY A 41 9.47 5.98 10.24
CA GLY A 41 9.95 7.28 9.77
C GLY A 41 11.30 7.62 10.39
N TRP A 42 12.36 7.58 9.57
CA TRP A 42 13.67 8.18 9.81
C TRP A 42 14.26 8.63 8.47
#